data_AF-A0A2D6XJM9-F1
#
_entry.id   AF-A0A2D6XJM9-F1
#
_cell.length_a   1.000
_cell.length_b   1.000
_cell.length_c   1.000
_cell.angle_alpha   90.00
_cell.angle_beta   90.00
_cell.angle_gamma   90.00
#
_symmetry.space_group_name_H-M   'P 1'
#
loop_
_entity.id
_entity.type
_entity.pdbx_description
1 polymer ?
#
loop_
_entity_poly.entity_id
_entity_poly.type
_entity_poly.pdbx_seq_one_letter_code
_entity_poly.pdbx_strand_id
1 'polypeptide(L)'
;MLQFYKPNARNTGSACSFSYNKKDKALWVNFIKQASWNDKTKSGTFKGSGPEKKANSKFSVTELTGLVHAIETNGEYGNFHGTKERNTTFKFCPYLRDGSQVGYSFTLNQNNTQEGIKKSFLIGFNFAEGRMLKQYALTVLNNYFTNCIEESQYGNYSDATHPPADKRAEEKIETPASSEDNSQEADLDIPW
;
A
#
# COMPACT_ATOMS: atom_id res chain seq x y z
N MET A 1 3.48 13.48 1.80
CA MET A 1 3.95 13.02 0.46
C MET A 1 5.46 13.22 0.41
N LEU A 2 6.21 12.20 0.00
CA LEU A 2 7.66 12.25 -0.20
C LEU A 2 7.97 12.38 -1.69
N GLN A 3 8.96 13.20 -2.08
CA GLN A 3 9.26 13.50 -3.48
C GLN A 3 10.76 13.56 -3.74
N PHE A 4 11.17 13.06 -4.90
CA PHE A 4 12.54 13.06 -5.38
C PHE A 4 12.59 13.58 -6.81
N TYR A 5 13.53 14.48 -7.07
CA TYR A 5 13.72 15.11 -8.38
C TYR A 5 15.17 14.89 -8.83
N LYS A 6 15.36 14.14 -9.92
CA LYS A 6 16.69 13.81 -10.45
C LYS A 6 16.81 14.23 -11.92
N PRO A 7 16.82 15.54 -12.22
CA PRO A 7 17.03 16.01 -13.58
C PRO A 7 18.48 15.76 -14.03
N ASN A 8 18.70 15.67 -15.33
CA ASN A 8 20.03 15.60 -15.92
C ASN A 8 20.11 16.32 -17.28
N ALA A 9 21.33 16.64 -17.71
CA ALA A 9 21.60 17.32 -18.98
C ALA A 9 21.20 16.52 -20.22
N ARG A 10 21.08 15.20 -20.10
CA ARG A 10 20.63 14.32 -21.19
C ARG A 10 19.10 14.30 -21.34
N ASN A 11 18.37 15.06 -20.52
CA ASN A 11 16.91 15.08 -20.47
C ASN A 11 16.27 13.68 -20.27
N THR A 12 16.98 12.80 -19.57
CA THR A 12 16.53 11.43 -19.24
C THR A 12 16.15 11.28 -17.77
N GLY A 13 16.16 12.38 -17.01
CA GLY A 13 15.90 12.38 -15.59
C GLY A 13 14.47 11.95 -15.26
N SER A 14 14.26 11.51 -14.03
CA SER A 14 12.94 11.17 -13.50
C SER A 14 12.70 11.89 -12.19
N ALA A 15 11.44 12.24 -11.96
CA ALA A 15 10.91 12.55 -10.65
C ALA A 15 10.05 11.38 -10.16
N CYS A 16 10.10 11.11 -8.86
CA CYS A 16 9.32 10.06 -8.22
C CYS A 16 8.69 10.62 -6.94
N SER A 17 7.42 10.31 -6.69
CA SER A 17 6.75 10.64 -5.44
C SER A 17 6.02 9.45 -4.83
N PHE A 18 5.99 9.44 -3.51
CA PHE A 18 5.28 8.48 -2.69
C PHE A 18 4.26 9.24 -1.85
N SER A 19 2.98 8.88 -1.99
CA SER A 19 1.90 9.48 -1.20
C SER A 19 1.02 8.40 -0.59
N TYR A 20 0.71 8.57 0.69
CA TYR A 20 -0.26 7.75 1.40
C TYR A 20 -1.59 8.48 1.45
N ASN A 21 -2.66 7.81 1.00
CA ASN A 21 -4.03 8.25 1.20
C ASN A 21 -4.63 7.46 2.37
N LYS A 22 -4.91 8.14 3.49
CA LYS A 22 -5.52 7.54 4.68
C LYS A 22 -6.92 6.98 4.39
N LYS A 23 -7.71 7.67 3.57
CA LYS A 23 -9.11 7.31 3.28
C LYS A 23 -9.19 6.03 2.45
N ASP A 24 -8.35 5.94 1.41
CA ASP A 24 -8.32 4.78 0.50
C ASP A 24 -7.41 3.66 1.00
N LYS A 25 -6.74 3.87 2.15
CA LYS A 25 -5.69 3.00 2.71
C LYS A 25 -4.68 2.56 1.64
N ALA A 26 -4.30 3.50 0.79
CA ALA A 26 -3.58 3.25 -0.45
C ALA A 26 -2.27 4.05 -0.47
N LEU A 27 -1.18 3.40 -0.86
CA LEU A 27 0.02 4.11 -1.28
C LEU A 27 0.04 4.28 -2.78
N TRP A 28 0.39 5.48 -3.20
CA TRP A 28 0.55 5.85 -4.60
C TRP A 28 2.01 6.17 -4.86
N VAL A 29 2.56 5.51 -5.88
CA VAL A 29 3.86 5.81 -6.45
C VAL A 29 3.63 6.48 -7.78
N ASN A 30 4.16 7.69 -7.96
CA ASN A 30 4.03 8.44 -9.20
C ASN A 30 5.40 8.74 -9.80
N PHE A 31 5.50 8.59 -11.11
CA PHE A 31 6.69 8.92 -11.88
C PHE A 31 6.39 9.97 -12.94
N ILE A 32 7.35 10.87 -13.15
CA ILE A 32 7.34 11.86 -14.22
C ILE A 32 8.72 11.90 -14.87
N LYS A 33 8.80 11.73 -16.20
CA LYS A 33 10.04 11.97 -16.96
C LYS A 33 10.32 13.46 -17.07
N GLN A 34 11.60 13.80 -17.13
CA GLN A 34 12.03 15.17 -17.36
C GLN A 34 11.44 15.71 -18.68
N ALA A 35 10.95 16.95 -18.61
CA ALA A 35 10.38 17.64 -19.75
C ALA A 35 11.50 18.29 -20.58
N SER A 36 12.35 19.08 -19.94
CA SER A 36 13.46 19.78 -20.59
C SER A 36 14.65 19.99 -19.65
N TRP A 37 15.76 20.45 -20.25
CA TRP A 37 16.99 20.87 -19.57
C TRP A 37 17.36 22.29 -20.04
N ASN A 38 17.79 23.14 -19.12
CA ASN A 38 18.31 24.46 -19.40
C ASN A 38 19.83 24.46 -19.15
N ASP A 39 20.61 24.56 -20.22
CA ASP A 39 22.07 24.54 -20.16
C ASP A 39 22.70 25.77 -19.54
N LYS A 40 22.00 26.91 -19.50
CA LYS A 40 22.50 28.14 -18.89
C LYS A 40 22.42 28.06 -17.38
N THR A 41 21.28 27.62 -16.85
CA THR A 41 21.03 27.53 -15.40
C THR A 41 21.37 26.17 -14.80
N LYS A 42 21.79 25.21 -15.63
CA LYS A 42 22.04 23.81 -15.26
C LYS A 42 20.87 23.20 -14.48
N SER A 43 19.65 23.46 -14.96
CA SER A 43 18.42 23.01 -14.30
C SER A 43 17.49 22.27 -15.26
N GLY A 44 16.82 21.23 -14.75
CA GLY A 44 15.78 20.52 -15.49
C GLY A 44 14.40 20.82 -14.93
N THR A 45 13.37 20.66 -15.75
CA THR A 45 11.96 20.80 -15.34
C THR A 45 11.19 19.52 -15.61
N PHE A 46 10.21 19.25 -14.76
CA PHE A 46 9.24 18.15 -14.92
C PHE A 46 7.83 18.68 -15.21
N LYS A 47 7.64 20.01 -15.14
CA LYS A 47 6.37 20.68 -15.44
C LYS A 47 6.06 20.57 -16.93
N GLY A 48 4.77 20.47 -17.26
CA GLY A 48 4.30 20.38 -18.64
C GLY A 48 4.49 19.00 -19.30
N SER A 49 4.95 17.99 -18.55
CA SER A 49 5.05 16.62 -19.07
C SER A 49 3.67 16.05 -19.41
N GLY A 50 3.52 15.52 -20.62
CA GLY A 50 2.28 14.88 -21.07
C GLY A 50 2.04 13.51 -20.41
N PRO A 51 0.89 12.88 -20.68
CA PRO A 51 0.53 11.57 -20.12
C PRO A 51 1.54 10.45 -20.46
N GLU A 52 2.20 10.52 -21.60
CA GLU A 52 3.24 9.59 -22.07
C GLU A 52 4.50 9.61 -21.19
N LYS A 53 4.78 10.74 -20.57
CA LYS A 53 5.89 10.96 -19.64
C LYS A 53 5.50 10.74 -18.18
N LYS A 54 4.32 10.20 -17.91
CA LYS A 54 3.80 9.97 -16.56
C LYS A 54 3.37 8.52 -16.36
N ALA A 55 3.54 8.05 -15.13
CA ALA A 55 3.01 6.78 -14.66
C ALA A 55 2.59 6.89 -13.20
N ASN A 56 1.58 6.12 -12.82
CA ASN A 56 1.20 5.90 -11.44
C ASN A 56 0.99 4.41 -11.18
N SER A 57 1.26 3.99 -9.97
CA SER A 57 0.89 2.66 -9.49
C SER A 57 0.43 2.73 -8.04
N LYS A 58 -0.61 1.95 -7.73
CA LYS A 58 -1.09 1.74 -6.36
C LYS A 58 -0.29 0.59 -5.76
N PHE A 59 0.39 0.87 -4.66
CA PHE A 59 1.13 -0.12 -3.91
C PHE A 59 0.25 -0.64 -2.77
N SER A 60 0.23 -1.96 -2.62
CA SER A 60 -0.29 -2.62 -1.44
C SER A 60 0.64 -2.41 -0.23
N VAL A 61 0.14 -2.74 0.96
CA VAL A 61 0.92 -2.65 2.21
C VAL A 61 2.09 -3.65 2.20
N THR A 62 1.88 -4.85 1.66
CA THR A 62 2.94 -5.85 1.47
C THR A 62 4.04 -5.32 0.56
N GLU A 63 3.69 -4.58 -0.49
CA GLU A 63 4.69 -4.03 -1.41
C GLU A 63 5.51 -2.91 -0.80
N LEU A 64 4.88 -2.08 0.03
CA LEU A 64 5.63 -1.10 0.82
C LEU A 64 6.58 -1.79 1.80
N THR A 65 6.14 -2.87 2.43
CA THR A 65 6.97 -3.69 3.33
C THR A 65 8.14 -4.33 2.58
N GLY A 66 7.92 -4.79 1.35
CA GLY A 66 8.97 -5.31 0.47
C GLY A 66 10.04 -4.27 0.13
N LEU A 67 9.67 -3.00 -0.07
CA LEU A 67 10.64 -1.91 -0.24
C LEU A 67 11.49 -1.71 1.03
N VAL A 68 10.86 -1.74 2.21
CA VAL A 68 11.59 -1.65 3.49
C VAL A 68 12.57 -2.82 3.62
N HIS A 69 12.09 -4.03 3.39
CA HIS A 69 12.89 -5.25 3.46
C HIS A 69 14.11 -5.18 2.54
N ALA A 70 13.94 -4.76 1.28
CA ALA A 70 15.03 -4.61 0.33
C ALA A 70 16.12 -3.61 0.80
N ILE A 71 15.73 -2.52 1.45
CA ILE A 71 16.70 -1.55 2.01
C ILE A 71 17.44 -2.15 3.21
N GLU A 72 16.76 -2.93 4.05
CA GLU A 72 17.33 -3.49 5.28
C GLU A 72 18.27 -4.67 5.02
N THR A 73 17.95 -5.51 4.04
CA THR A 73 18.78 -6.66 3.66
C THR A 73 19.80 -6.32 2.57
N ASN A 74 19.77 -5.08 2.06
CA ASN A 74 20.49 -4.68 0.86
C ASN A 74 20.19 -5.61 -0.34
N GLY A 75 18.96 -6.12 -0.40
CA GLY A 75 18.49 -7.07 -1.40
C GLY A 75 17.65 -6.41 -2.49
N GLU A 76 17.12 -7.22 -3.39
CA GLU A 76 16.17 -6.77 -4.40
C GLU A 76 14.73 -7.11 -4.02
N TYR A 77 13.81 -6.24 -4.41
CA TYR A 77 12.37 -6.49 -4.34
C TYR A 77 11.71 -6.02 -5.63
N GLY A 78 10.81 -6.83 -6.17
CA GLY A 78 10.05 -6.49 -7.36
C GLY A 78 8.72 -7.21 -7.37
N ASN A 79 7.76 -6.64 -8.09
CA ASN A 79 6.45 -7.25 -8.24
C ASN A 79 5.83 -6.89 -9.59
N PHE A 80 4.72 -7.56 -9.91
CA PHE A 80 3.93 -7.41 -11.12
C PHE A 80 2.45 -7.20 -10.78
N HIS A 81 1.84 -6.20 -11.42
CA HIS A 81 0.40 -5.97 -11.45
C HIS A 81 -0.09 -6.12 -12.88
N GLY A 82 -1.06 -7.00 -13.14
CA GLY A 82 -1.66 -7.16 -14.45
C GLY A 82 -3.14 -6.88 -14.44
N THR A 83 -3.61 -6.09 -15.41
CA THR A 83 -5.00 -6.09 -15.86
C THR A 83 -5.05 -6.49 -17.33
N LYS A 84 -6.26 -6.69 -17.89
CA LYS A 84 -6.43 -6.98 -19.32
C LYS A 84 -5.85 -5.88 -20.22
N GLU A 85 -5.80 -4.64 -19.74
CA GLU A 85 -5.37 -3.46 -20.48
C GLU A 85 -3.93 -3.04 -20.16
N ARG A 86 -3.49 -3.23 -18.91
CA ARG A 86 -2.23 -2.66 -18.43
C ARG A 86 -1.49 -3.61 -17.51
N ASN A 87 -0.24 -3.85 -17.86
CA ASN A 87 0.72 -4.53 -17.01
C ASN A 87 1.68 -3.50 -16.40
N THR A 88 1.90 -3.57 -15.10
CA THR A 88 2.88 -2.75 -14.37
C THR A 88 3.87 -3.68 -13.68
N THR A 89 5.16 -3.52 -13.95
CA THR A 89 6.24 -4.17 -13.20
C THR A 89 7.04 -3.11 -12.48
N PHE A 90 7.54 -3.41 -11.29
CA PHE A 90 8.55 -2.58 -10.66
C PHE A 90 9.66 -3.42 -10.04
N LYS A 91 10.83 -2.81 -9.88
CA LYS A 91 11.98 -3.39 -9.20
C LYS A 91 12.73 -2.32 -8.44
N PHE A 92 12.99 -2.57 -7.17
CA PHE A 92 13.86 -1.82 -6.28
C PHE A 92 15.06 -2.69 -5.91
N CYS A 93 16.27 -2.19 -6.08
CA CYS A 93 17.49 -2.95 -5.78
C CYS A 93 18.69 -2.03 -5.50
N PRO A 94 19.81 -2.55 -4.94
CA PRO A 94 21.07 -1.84 -4.88
C PRO A 94 21.46 -1.28 -6.25
N TYR A 95 21.99 -0.06 -6.27
CA TYR A 95 22.53 0.54 -7.48
C TYR A 95 24.06 0.46 -7.46
N LEU A 96 24.60 -0.35 -8.35
CA LEU A 96 26.04 -0.54 -8.52
C LEU A 96 26.58 0.39 -9.61
N ARG A 97 27.71 1.01 -9.34
CA ARG A 97 28.53 1.77 -10.28
C ARG A 97 29.99 1.41 -10.04
N ASP A 98 30.69 1.03 -11.09
CA ASP A 98 32.12 0.67 -11.04
C ASP A 98 32.42 -0.40 -9.97
N GLY A 99 31.55 -1.42 -9.90
CA GLY A 99 31.66 -2.53 -8.94
C GLY A 99 31.27 -2.19 -7.49
N SER A 100 31.01 -0.92 -7.18
CA SER A 100 30.64 -0.47 -5.84
C SER A 100 29.18 -0.03 -5.77
N GLN A 101 28.51 -0.32 -4.66
CA GLN A 101 27.19 0.23 -4.43
C GLN A 101 27.28 1.73 -4.14
N VAL A 102 26.50 2.52 -4.88
CA VAL A 102 26.42 3.98 -4.71
C VAL A 102 25.03 4.44 -4.23
N GLY A 103 24.15 3.49 -3.95
CA GLY A 103 22.81 3.72 -3.41
C GLY A 103 21.84 2.64 -3.86
N TYR A 104 20.64 3.05 -4.26
CA TYR A 104 19.56 2.19 -4.72
C TYR A 104 18.99 2.68 -6.04
N SER A 105 18.36 1.78 -6.80
CA SER A 105 17.64 2.12 -8.01
C SER A 105 16.21 1.62 -7.90
N PHE A 106 15.29 2.39 -8.46
CA PHE A 106 13.90 2.02 -8.55
C PHE A 106 13.40 2.20 -9.97
N THR A 107 12.87 1.12 -10.52
CA THR A 107 12.34 1.05 -11.86
C THR A 107 10.86 0.73 -11.83
N LEU A 108 10.12 1.34 -12.75
CA LEU A 108 8.70 1.08 -12.98
C LEU A 108 8.47 1.03 -14.48
N ASN A 109 7.92 -0.07 -14.97
CA ASN A 109 7.53 -0.23 -16.36
C ASN A 109 6.02 -0.44 -16.43
N GLN A 110 5.36 0.27 -17.33
CA GLN A 110 3.96 0.08 -17.66
C GLN A 110 3.83 -0.26 -19.14
N ASN A 111 3.08 -1.30 -19.43
CA ASN A 111 2.81 -1.75 -20.78
C ASN A 111 1.30 -1.77 -20.99
N ASN A 112 0.79 -0.93 -21.89
CA ASN A 112 -0.59 -1.02 -22.37
C ASN A 112 -0.62 -2.11 -23.44
N THR A 113 -1.27 -3.23 -23.12
CA THR A 113 -1.32 -4.41 -24.00
C THR A 113 -2.20 -4.21 -25.22
N GLN A 114 -3.18 -3.30 -25.16
CA GLN A 114 -4.09 -3.02 -26.27
C GLN A 114 -3.49 -2.02 -27.26
N GLU A 115 -2.83 -0.97 -26.76
CA GLU A 115 -2.26 0.10 -27.59
C GLU A 115 -0.79 -0.16 -27.96
N GLY A 116 -0.16 -1.18 -27.38
CA GLY A 116 1.28 -1.46 -27.56
C GLY A 116 2.21 -0.42 -26.92
N ILE A 117 1.68 0.48 -26.09
CA ILE A 117 2.46 1.58 -25.48
C ILE A 117 3.25 1.07 -24.28
N LYS A 118 4.57 1.18 -24.37
CA LYS A 118 5.52 0.86 -23.29
C LYS A 118 6.09 2.14 -22.68
N LYS A 119 5.92 2.28 -21.36
CA LYS A 119 6.54 3.34 -20.56
C LYS A 119 7.51 2.71 -19.57
N SER A 120 8.72 3.26 -19.49
CA SER A 120 9.75 2.82 -18.54
C SER A 120 10.31 4.02 -17.82
N PHE A 121 10.43 3.91 -16.50
CA PHE A 121 10.90 4.94 -15.60
C PHE A 121 11.98 4.35 -14.69
N LEU A 122 13.00 5.15 -14.42
CA LEU A 122 14.10 4.80 -13.53
C LEU A 122 14.49 6.02 -12.72
N ILE A 123 14.68 5.85 -11.42
CA ILE A 123 15.29 6.84 -10.54
C ILE A 123 16.32 6.18 -9.62
N GLY A 124 17.45 6.84 -9.42
CA GLY A 124 18.45 6.46 -8.44
C GLY A 124 18.28 7.24 -7.14
N PHE A 125 18.48 6.56 -6.03
CA PHE A 125 18.56 7.13 -4.69
C PHE A 125 19.98 6.96 -4.16
N ASN A 126 20.58 8.01 -3.61
CA ASN A 126 21.79 7.82 -2.80
C ASN A 126 21.41 7.16 -1.45
N PHE A 127 22.41 6.82 -0.63
CA PHE A 127 22.15 6.16 0.66
C PHE A 127 21.26 6.96 1.62
N ALA A 128 21.43 8.29 1.67
CA ALA A 128 20.61 9.15 2.51
C ALA A 128 19.15 9.19 2.04
N GLU A 129 18.94 9.24 0.73
CA GLU A 129 17.62 9.18 0.11
C GLU A 129 16.96 7.81 0.29
N GLY A 130 17.71 6.73 0.20
CA GLY A 130 17.26 5.38 0.53
C GLY A 130 16.80 5.30 1.99
N ARG A 131 17.58 5.86 2.92
CA ARG A 131 17.19 5.94 4.34
C ARG A 131 15.92 6.78 4.55
N MET A 132 15.79 7.89 3.83
CA MET A 132 14.60 8.74 3.89
C MET A 132 13.36 7.99 3.38
N LEU A 133 13.49 7.26 2.26
CA LEU A 133 12.41 6.42 1.73
C LEU A 133 12.01 5.33 2.74
N LYS A 134 12.99 4.65 3.36
CA LYS A 134 12.73 3.66 4.41
C LYS A 134 11.94 4.26 5.57
N GLN A 135 12.40 5.40 6.08
CA GLN A 135 11.74 6.04 7.23
C GLN A 135 10.31 6.46 6.89
N TYR A 136 10.10 7.02 5.70
CA TYR A 136 8.77 7.36 5.22
C TYR A 136 7.87 6.13 5.12
N ALA A 137 8.37 5.04 4.54
CA ALA A 137 7.64 3.78 4.42
C ALA A 137 7.24 3.22 5.79
N LEU A 138 8.17 3.16 6.75
CA LEU A 138 7.90 2.73 8.12
C LEU A 138 6.84 3.60 8.81
N THR A 139 6.92 4.92 8.68
CA THR A 139 5.90 5.83 9.22
C THR A 139 4.52 5.56 8.62
N VAL A 140 4.46 5.31 7.31
CA VAL A 140 3.19 4.98 6.65
C VAL A 140 2.66 3.61 7.10
N LEU A 141 3.51 2.59 7.22
CA LEU A 141 3.13 1.27 7.74
C LEU A 141 2.56 1.37 9.16
N ASN A 142 3.25 2.09 10.05
CA ASN A 142 2.78 2.33 11.41
C ASN A 142 1.39 2.99 11.41
N ASN A 143 1.22 4.07 10.64
CA ASN A 143 -0.07 4.73 10.53
C ASN A 143 -1.16 3.79 9.99
N TYR A 144 -0.85 2.95 8.99
CA TYR A 144 -1.78 1.97 8.46
C TYR A 144 -2.23 0.98 9.54
N PHE A 145 -1.28 0.35 10.25
CA PHE A 145 -1.58 -0.64 11.28
C PHE A 145 -2.31 -0.05 12.48
N THR A 146 -1.94 1.16 12.93
CA THR A 146 -2.67 1.86 13.99
C THR A 146 -4.14 2.05 13.60
N ASN A 147 -4.44 2.53 12.38
CA ASN A 147 -5.84 2.67 11.95
C ASN A 147 -6.56 1.32 11.88
N CYS A 148 -5.90 0.25 11.41
CA CYS A 148 -6.51 -1.08 11.37
C CYS A 148 -6.85 -1.61 12.76
N ILE A 149 -5.95 -1.41 13.74
CA ILE A 149 -6.18 -1.80 15.13
C ILE A 149 -7.37 -1.00 15.70
N GLU A 150 -7.37 0.32 15.54
CA GLU A 150 -8.45 1.20 16.02
C GLU A 150 -9.80 0.80 15.43
N GLU A 151 -9.89 0.56 14.12
CA GLU A 151 -11.11 0.10 13.46
C GLU A 151 -11.56 -1.27 13.98
N SER A 152 -10.64 -2.20 14.21
CA SER A 152 -10.98 -3.53 14.73
C SER A 152 -11.48 -3.52 16.18
N GLN A 153 -10.97 -2.60 17.00
CA GLN A 153 -11.31 -2.49 18.42
C GLN A 153 -12.56 -1.65 18.68
N TYR A 154 -12.79 -0.59 17.90
CA TYR A 154 -13.84 0.39 18.14
C TYR A 154 -14.91 0.45 17.03
N GLY A 155 -14.68 -0.18 15.88
CA GLY A 155 -15.62 -0.18 14.74
C GLY A 155 -16.91 -0.98 14.97
N ASN A 156 -16.97 -1.81 16.02
CA ASN A 156 -18.18 -2.56 16.39
C ASN A 156 -19.11 -1.81 17.38
N TYR A 157 -18.76 -0.60 17.82
CA TYR A 157 -19.57 0.14 18.80
C TYR A 157 -20.63 1.06 18.20
N SER A 158 -20.63 1.30 16.88
CA SER A 158 -21.52 2.29 16.25
C SER A 158 -22.78 1.72 15.58
N ASP A 159 -23.09 0.42 15.73
CA ASP A 159 -24.33 -0.18 15.19
C ASP A 159 -25.37 -0.51 16.29
N ALA A 160 -25.24 0.10 17.47
CA ALA A 160 -26.19 -0.02 18.58
C ALA A 160 -27.40 0.94 18.47
N THR A 161 -27.86 1.27 17.26
CA THR A 161 -29.06 2.10 17.03
C THR A 161 -30.35 1.30 16.79
N HIS A 162 -30.34 -0.02 17.01
CA HIS A 162 -31.59 -0.76 17.24
C HIS A 162 -31.81 -0.96 18.74
N PRO A 163 -32.87 -0.37 19.33
CA PRO A 163 -33.23 -0.67 20.71
C PRO A 163 -33.65 -2.15 20.80
N PRO A 164 -33.37 -2.84 21.93
CA PRO A 164 -33.95 -4.16 22.14
C PRO A 164 -35.47 -4.02 22.15
N ALA A 165 -36.16 -4.84 21.34
CA ALA A 165 -37.60 -4.91 21.36
C ALA A 165 -38.07 -5.24 22.79
N ASP A 166 -38.88 -4.34 23.32
CA ASP A 166 -39.45 -4.33 24.66
C ASP A 166 -40.37 -5.55 24.84
N LYS A 167 -39.82 -6.68 25.33
CA LYS A 167 -40.63 -7.80 25.83
C LYS A 167 -40.93 -7.52 27.30
N ARG A 168 -41.99 -6.73 27.51
CA ARG A 168 -42.70 -6.64 28.78
C ARG A 168 -43.29 -8.02 29.09
N ALA A 169 -42.53 -8.86 29.77
CA ALA A 169 -43.05 -10.06 30.41
C ALA A 169 -43.62 -9.64 31.76
N GLU A 170 -44.94 -9.74 31.89
CA GLU A 170 -45.64 -9.60 33.17
C GLU A 170 -45.15 -10.69 34.12
N GLU A 171 -44.60 -10.24 35.25
CA GLU A 171 -44.12 -11.05 36.34
C GLU A 171 -45.32 -11.62 37.11
N LYS A 172 -45.61 -12.92 36.94
CA LYS A 172 -46.40 -13.68 37.91
C LYS A 172 -45.45 -14.35 38.88
N ILE A 173 -45.41 -13.80 40.08
CA ILE A 173 -44.79 -14.39 41.27
C ILE A 173 -45.71 -15.51 41.77
N GLU A 174 -45.20 -16.74 41.88
CA GLU A 174 -45.67 -17.71 42.86
C GLU A 174 -44.53 -18.65 43.30
N THR A 175 -44.46 -18.81 44.61
CA THR A 175 -43.40 -19.39 45.48
C THR A 175 -43.27 -20.92 45.35
N PRO A 176 -42.17 -21.56 45.80
CA PRO A 176 -41.75 -22.89 45.39
C PRO A 176 -42.39 -24.01 46.22
N ALA A 177 -42.53 -25.19 45.60
CA ALA A 177 -42.74 -26.45 46.31
C ALA A 177 -41.97 -27.58 45.62
N SER A 178 -41.56 -28.53 46.47
CA SER A 178 -40.54 -29.54 46.32
C SER A 178 -40.92 -30.79 45.53
N SER A 179 -39.86 -31.52 45.15
CA SER A 179 -39.72 -33.00 45.02
C SER A 179 -40.61 -33.75 44.03
N GLU A 180 -40.00 -34.38 43.02
CA GLU A 180 -39.72 -35.83 43.04
C GLU A 180 -39.04 -36.30 41.75
N ASP A 181 -38.29 -37.39 41.94
CA ASP A 181 -37.51 -38.21 41.04
C ASP A 181 -38.36 -38.91 39.97
N ASN A 182 -37.90 -38.96 38.70
CA ASN A 182 -37.99 -40.20 37.93
C ASN A 182 -37.13 -40.19 36.66
N SER A 183 -36.29 -41.20 36.55
CA SER A 183 -35.58 -41.69 35.36
C SER A 183 -36.48 -41.94 34.14
N GLN A 184 -35.96 -41.73 32.92
CA GLN A 184 -35.84 -42.77 31.88
C GLN A 184 -35.12 -42.28 30.59
N GLU A 185 -34.58 -43.28 29.90
CA GLU A 185 -33.57 -43.33 28.83
C GLU A 185 -33.99 -42.83 27.44
N ALA A 186 -32.96 -42.58 26.61
CA ALA A 186 -32.84 -42.75 25.14
C ALA A 186 -33.87 -42.00 24.25
N ASP A 187 -33.57 -41.54 23.04
CA ASP A 187 -32.77 -42.16 21.99
C ASP A 187 -32.40 -41.12 20.91
N LEU A 188 -31.45 -41.52 20.08
CA LEU A 188 -30.80 -40.87 18.95
C LEU A 188 -31.78 -40.50 17.81
N ASP A 189 -31.52 -39.38 17.12
CA ASP A 189 -31.30 -39.37 15.66
C ASP A 189 -31.20 -37.93 15.10
N ILE A 190 -30.04 -37.62 14.50
CA ILE A 190 -29.85 -36.47 13.61
C ILE A 190 -29.24 -37.00 12.30
N PRO A 191 -29.90 -36.81 11.15
CA PRO A 191 -29.23 -36.90 9.85
C PRO A 191 -29.11 -35.51 9.19
N TRP A 192 -27.85 -35.16 8.93
CA TRP A 192 -27.25 -34.28 7.90
C TRP A 192 -27.83 -32.91 7.58
#